data_AF-A0A2M8PV36-F1
#
_entry.id   AF-A0A2M8PV36-F1
#
_cell.length_a   1.000
_cell.length_b   1.000
_cell.length_c   1.000
_cell.angle_alpha   90.00
_cell.angle_beta   90.00
_cell.angle_gamma   90.00
#
_symmetry.space_group_name_H-M   'P 1'
#
loop_
_entity.id
_entity.type
_entity.pdbx_description
1 polymer ?
#
loop_
_entity_poly.entity_id
_entity_poly.type
_entity_poly.pdbx_seq_one_letter_code
_entity_poly.pdbx_strand_id
1 'polypeptide(L)'
;TSPERIIALVAAPMRLLSWITSPLVRFLDGSTNLVLNALGVRPSTEPEVTEEEIKVMIAQGAQSGTFEETERELVDGVFRLADVRVDALMTPRTEVTWFDVNESVESVREKIVKSGRSRFPVVRGSLDDVIGVVRAKDLLARALANEPFDLT
;
A
#
# COMPACT_ATOMS: atom_id res chain seq x y z
N THR A 1 -32.78 4.79 -21.80
CA THR A 1 -34.00 4.23 -21.17
C THR A 1 -34.03 4.71 -19.73
N SER A 2 -35.12 5.33 -19.26
CA SER A 2 -35.18 6.00 -17.94
C SER A 2 -35.06 5.00 -16.79
N PRO A 3 -33.91 4.93 -16.08
CA PRO A 3 -33.66 3.91 -15.05
C PRO A 3 -34.63 4.00 -13.87
N GLU A 4 -35.05 5.23 -13.53
CA GLU A 4 -35.92 5.54 -12.39
C GLU A 4 -37.28 4.86 -12.46
N ARG A 5 -37.89 4.78 -13.65
CA ARG A 5 -39.18 4.11 -13.84
C ARG A 5 -39.07 2.59 -13.67
N ILE A 6 -37.97 2.00 -14.14
CA ILE A 6 -37.73 0.56 -14.02
C ILE A 6 -37.49 0.19 -12.55
N ILE A 7 -36.69 0.99 -11.84
CA ILE A 7 -36.42 0.81 -10.42
C ILE A 7 -37.72 0.91 -9.60
N ALA A 8 -38.55 1.93 -9.85
CA ALA A 8 -39.82 2.11 -9.13
C ALA A 8 -40.80 0.96 -9.37
N LEU A 9 -40.85 0.41 -10.58
CA LEU A 9 -41.73 -0.70 -10.95
C LEU A 9 -41.32 -2.01 -10.26
N VAL A 10 -40.01 -2.26 -10.14
CA VAL A 10 -39.46 -3.51 -9.59
C VAL A 10 -39.32 -3.46 -8.06
N ALA A 11 -39.20 -2.28 -7.46
CA ALA A 11 -39.03 -2.12 -6.01
C ALA A 11 -40.22 -2.66 -5.18
N ALA A 12 -41.47 -2.44 -5.62
CA ALA A 12 -42.66 -2.89 -4.90
C ALA A 12 -42.80 -4.42 -4.80
N PRO A 13 -42.72 -5.20 -5.91
CA PRO A 13 -42.76 -6.65 -5.83
C PRO A 13 -41.56 -7.25 -5.07
N MET A 14 -40.36 -6.66 -5.18
CA MET A 14 -39.20 -7.10 -4.39
C MET A 14 -39.41 -6.92 -2.89
N ARG A 15 -40.01 -5.80 -2.45
CA ARG A 15 -40.30 -5.57 -1.03
C ARG A 15 -41.32 -6.56 -0.47
N LEU A 16 -42.35 -6.87 -1.24
CA LEU A 16 -43.35 -7.86 -0.85
C LEU A 16 -42.71 -9.25 -0.69
N LEU A 17 -41.89 -9.66 -1.67
CA LEU A 17 -41.18 -10.93 -1.63
C LEU A 17 -40.23 -10.99 -0.43
N SER A 18 -39.45 -9.94 -0.20
CA SER A 18 -38.54 -9.82 0.96
C SER A 18 -39.30 -9.92 2.28
N TRP A 19 -40.48 -9.30 2.40
CA TRP A 19 -41.28 -9.37 3.61
C TRP A 19 -41.81 -10.79 3.88
N ILE A 20 -42.24 -11.50 2.84
CA ILE A 20 -42.72 -12.90 2.94
C ILE A 20 -41.57 -13.84 3.33
N THR A 21 -40.38 -13.64 2.77
CA THR A 21 -39.21 -14.52 3.03
C THR A 21 -38.48 -14.16 4.32
N SER A 22 -38.57 -12.92 4.80
CA SER A 22 -37.93 -12.45 6.03
C SER A 22 -38.15 -13.32 7.28
N PRO A 23 -39.37 -13.80 7.61
CA PRO A 23 -39.56 -14.67 8.77
C PRO A 23 -38.84 -16.02 8.64
N LEU A 24 -38.78 -16.58 7.42
CA LEU A 24 -38.07 -17.83 7.14
C LEU A 24 -36.55 -17.64 7.30
N VAL A 25 -36.01 -16.55 6.77
CA VAL A 25 -34.58 -16.21 6.90
C VAL A 25 -34.20 -16.07 8.37
N ARG A 26 -34.98 -15.32 9.17
CA ARG A 26 -34.72 -15.18 10.61
C ARG A 26 -34.74 -16.51 11.37
N PHE A 27 -35.66 -17.41 11.00
CA PHE A 27 -35.72 -18.74 11.61
C PHE A 27 -34.46 -19.56 11.28
N LEU A 28 -34.05 -19.56 10.02
CA LEU A 28 -32.84 -20.24 9.55
C LEU A 28 -31.59 -19.66 10.24
N ASP A 29 -31.43 -18.33 10.24
CA ASP A 29 -30.30 -17.66 10.90
C ASP A 29 -30.24 -17.98 12.39
N GLY A 30 -31.39 -17.99 13.07
CA GLY A 30 -31.49 -18.40 14.47
C GLY A 30 -31.05 -19.85 14.68
N SER A 31 -31.45 -20.76 13.79
CA SER A 31 -31.06 -22.18 13.86
C SER A 31 -29.55 -22.37 13.62
N THR A 32 -28.99 -21.67 12.65
CA THR A 32 -27.56 -21.68 12.33
C THR A 32 -26.75 -21.17 13.51
N ASN A 33 -27.14 -20.03 14.08
CA ASN A 33 -26.46 -19.45 15.24
C ASN A 33 -26.54 -20.35 16.48
N LEU A 34 -27.66 -21.05 16.69
CA LEU A 34 -27.80 -22.02 17.78
C LEU A 34 -26.82 -23.19 17.62
N VAL A 35 -26.73 -23.75 16.40
CA VAL A 35 -25.80 -24.84 16.09
C VAL A 35 -24.35 -24.38 16.18
N LEU A 36 -24.00 -23.22 15.62
CA LEU A 36 -22.66 -22.65 15.70
C LEU A 36 -22.23 -22.39 17.14
N ASN A 37 -23.13 -21.84 17.97
CA ASN A 37 -22.87 -21.64 19.39
C ASN A 37 -22.68 -22.97 20.15
N ALA A 38 -23.47 -24.00 19.82
CA ALA A 38 -23.33 -25.33 20.42
C ALA A 38 -21.99 -26.00 20.05
N LEU A 39 -21.46 -25.70 18.86
CA LEU A 39 -20.14 -26.16 18.40
C LEU A 39 -18.99 -25.24 18.87
N GLY A 40 -19.28 -24.15 19.60
CA GLY A 40 -18.28 -23.20 20.08
C GLY A 40 -17.68 -22.30 18.99
N VAL A 41 -18.32 -22.23 17.81
CA VAL A 41 -17.89 -21.37 16.71
C VAL A 41 -18.40 -19.96 16.98
N ARG A 42 -17.46 -19.01 17.13
CA ARG A 42 -17.80 -17.60 17.29
C ARG A 42 -18.23 -17.04 15.92
N PRO A 43 -19.26 -16.16 15.86
CA PRO A 43 -19.61 -15.46 14.64
C PRO A 43 -18.36 -14.79 14.05
N SER A 44 -18.15 -14.93 12.74
CA SER A 44 -16.98 -14.32 12.10
C SER A 44 -17.08 -12.79 12.19
N THR A 45 -16.00 -12.16 12.65
CA THR A 45 -15.81 -10.70 12.62
C THR A 45 -15.18 -10.28 11.29
N GLU A 46 -15.58 -10.94 10.20
CA GLU A 46 -15.08 -10.55 8.89
C GLU A 46 -15.62 -9.15 8.55
N PRO A 47 -14.77 -8.27 8.00
CA PRO A 47 -15.24 -6.96 7.55
C PRO A 47 -16.38 -7.16 6.54
N GLU A 48 -17.43 -6.33 6.64
CA GLU A 48 -18.61 -6.40 5.75
C GLU A 48 -18.26 -6.30 4.26
N VAL A 49 -17.03 -5.86 3.93
CA VAL A 49 -16.50 -5.81 2.57
C VAL A 49 -15.06 -6.30 2.57
N THR A 50 -14.81 -7.34 1.77
CA THR A 50 -13.48 -7.93 1.54
C THR A 50 -12.72 -7.20 0.43
N GLU A 51 -11.40 -7.37 0.40
CA GLU A 51 -10.56 -6.85 -0.68
C GLU A 51 -11.00 -7.38 -2.06
N GLU A 52 -11.31 -8.67 -2.15
CA GLU A 52 -11.84 -9.31 -3.35
C GLU A 52 -13.14 -8.64 -3.83
N GLU A 53 -14.06 -8.31 -2.93
CA GLU A 53 -15.30 -7.59 -3.27
C GLU A 53 -15.01 -6.19 -3.79
N ILE A 54 -14.06 -5.46 -3.20
CA ILE A 54 -13.62 -4.15 -3.70
C ILE A 54 -13.04 -4.26 -5.12
N LYS A 55 -12.18 -5.26 -5.37
CA LYS A 55 -11.62 -5.52 -6.70
C LYS A 55 -12.71 -5.80 -7.73
N VAL A 56 -13.73 -6.58 -7.37
CA VAL A 56 -14.88 -6.88 -8.23
C VAL A 56 -15.69 -5.62 -8.54
N MET A 57 -15.96 -4.78 -7.54
CA MET A 57 -16.70 -3.52 -7.72
C MET A 57 -15.97 -2.57 -8.67
N ILE A 58 -14.65 -2.42 -8.52
CA ILE A 58 -13.84 -1.57 -9.40
C ILE A 58 -13.80 -2.14 -10.83
N ALA A 59 -13.66 -3.45 -10.98
CA ALA A 59 -13.69 -4.10 -12.29
C ALA A 59 -15.04 -3.88 -13.01
N GLN A 60 -16.15 -3.94 -12.28
CA GLN A 60 -17.49 -3.66 -12.81
C GLN A 60 -17.66 -2.20 -13.18
N GLY A 61 -17.18 -1.27 -12.33
CA GLY A 61 -17.24 0.16 -12.61
C GLY A 61 -16.34 0.58 -13.79
N ALA A 62 -15.23 -0.12 -14.03
CA ALA A 62 -14.41 0.07 -15.22
C ALA A 62 -15.14 -0.38 -16.50
N GLN A 63 -15.87 -1.51 -16.44
CA GLN A 63 -16.69 -1.98 -17.57
C GLN A 63 -17.86 -1.05 -17.89
N SER A 64 -18.44 -0.38 -16.88
CA SER A 64 -19.49 0.62 -17.09
C SER A 64 -18.95 1.98 -17.57
N GLY A 65 -17.64 2.11 -17.78
CA GLY A 65 -16.98 3.35 -18.19
C GLY A 65 -16.95 4.42 -17.09
N THR A 66 -17.20 4.03 -15.84
CA THR A 66 -17.16 4.91 -14.68
C THR A 66 -15.74 5.07 -14.12
N PHE A 67 -14.90 4.05 -14.31
CA PHE A 67 -13.48 4.09 -13.97
C PHE A 67 -12.61 3.84 -15.21
N GLU A 68 -11.47 4.53 -15.28
CA GLU A 68 -10.46 4.30 -16.31
C GLU A 68 -9.55 3.11 -15.93
N GLU A 69 -8.91 2.48 -16.92
CA GLU A 69 -8.00 1.34 -16.70
C GLU A 69 -6.87 1.67 -15.71
N THR A 70 -6.41 2.93 -15.72
CA THR A 70 -5.40 3.44 -14.78
C THR A 70 -5.86 3.41 -13.32
N GLU A 71 -7.15 3.64 -13.03
CA GLU A 71 -7.66 3.58 -11.65
C GLU A 71 -7.67 2.15 -11.11
N ARG A 72 -7.91 1.16 -11.98
CA ARG A 72 -7.77 -0.26 -11.63
C ARG A 72 -6.32 -0.61 -11.28
N GLU A 73 -5.36 -0.16 -12.09
CA GLU A 73 -3.93 -0.41 -11.84
C GLU A 73 -3.44 0.23 -10.54
N LEU A 74 -3.94 1.44 -10.23
CA LEU A 74 -3.62 2.14 -8.99
C LEU A 74 -4.14 1.36 -7.77
N VAL A 75 -5.40 0.91 -7.79
CA VAL A 75 -5.98 0.19 -6.65
C VAL A 75 -5.29 -1.15 -6.44
N ASP A 76 -5.00 -1.90 -7.50
CA ASP A 76 -4.21 -3.13 -7.40
C ASP A 76 -2.80 -2.84 -6.85
N GLY A 77 -2.20 -1.71 -7.24
CA GLY A 77 -0.94 -1.23 -6.70
C GLY A 77 -0.98 -0.93 -5.20
N VAL A 78 -2.06 -0.35 -4.68
CA VAL A 78 -2.23 -0.06 -3.26
C VAL A 78 -2.33 -1.34 -2.44
N PHE A 79 -3.13 -2.32 -2.89
CA PHE A 79 -3.25 -3.60 -2.20
C PHE A 79 -1.92 -4.36 -2.19
N ARG A 80 -1.24 -4.45 -3.34
CA ARG A 80 0.11 -5.05 -3.40
C ARG A 80 1.09 -4.34 -2.47
N LEU A 81 1.06 -3.01 -2.39
CA LEU A 81 1.95 -2.26 -1.49
C LEU A 81 1.70 -2.59 -0.02
N ALA A 82 0.45 -2.84 0.38
CA ALA A 82 0.11 -3.21 1.75
C ALA A 82 0.74 -4.56 2.17
N ASP A 83 0.87 -5.49 1.22
CA ASP A 83 1.45 -6.82 1.46
C ASP A 83 2.98 -6.86 1.27
N VAL A 84 3.56 -5.87 0.59
CA VAL A 84 4.99 -5.85 0.32
C VAL A 84 5.77 -5.53 1.60
N ARG A 85 6.61 -6.50 2.00
CA ARG A 85 7.54 -6.32 3.10
C ARG A 85 8.67 -5.35 2.74
N VAL A 86 9.18 -4.62 3.73
CA VAL A 86 10.26 -3.63 3.57
C VAL A 86 11.54 -4.25 2.99
N ASP A 87 11.85 -5.49 3.33
CA ASP A 87 13.03 -6.19 2.84
C ASP A 87 12.97 -6.54 1.35
N ALA A 88 11.78 -6.59 0.76
CA ALA A 88 11.60 -6.77 -0.68
C ALA A 88 11.85 -5.47 -1.48
N LEU A 89 11.81 -4.30 -0.82
CA LEU A 89 12.01 -2.99 -1.45
C LEU A 89 13.33 -2.31 -1.10
N MET A 90 14.00 -2.75 -0.03
CA MET A 90 15.28 -2.18 0.40
C MET A 90 16.40 -2.49 -0.61
N THR A 91 17.41 -1.62 -0.67
CA THR A 91 18.65 -1.93 -1.38
C THR A 91 19.47 -2.92 -0.54
N PRO A 92 19.92 -4.06 -1.10
CA PRO A 92 20.77 -5.00 -0.39
C PRO A 92 22.02 -4.34 0.18
N ARG A 93 22.45 -4.73 1.38
CA ARG A 93 23.59 -4.11 2.09
C ARG A 93 24.87 -4.05 1.25
N THR A 94 25.11 -5.05 0.41
CA THR A 94 26.27 -5.14 -0.48
C THR A 94 26.24 -4.14 -1.64
N GLU A 95 25.06 -3.61 -1.96
CA GLU A 95 24.83 -2.66 -3.05
C GLU A 95 24.65 -1.21 -2.54
N VAL A 96 24.60 -1.02 -1.22
CA VAL A 96 24.51 0.32 -0.63
C VAL A 96 25.82 1.06 -0.87
N THR A 97 25.73 2.24 -1.48
CA THR A 97 26.85 3.18 -1.56
C THR A 97 26.83 4.09 -0.34
N TRP A 98 27.93 4.15 0.40
CA TRP A 98 28.07 4.89 1.66
C TRP A 98 29.44 5.58 1.75
N PHE A 99 29.55 6.53 2.67
CA PHE A 99 30.77 7.29 2.95
C PHE A 99 31.30 6.96 4.33
N ASP A 100 32.60 6.75 4.44
CA ASP A 100 33.26 6.69 5.75
C ASP A 100 33.63 8.10 6.21
N VAL A 101 33.46 8.40 7.49
CA VAL A 101 33.92 9.68 8.08
C VAL A 101 35.43 9.90 7.95
N ASN A 102 36.21 8.83 7.75
CA ASN A 102 37.66 8.88 7.57
C ASN A 102 38.09 8.82 6.08
N GLU A 103 37.13 8.80 5.15
CA GLU A 103 37.42 8.74 3.72
C GLU A 103 37.87 10.10 3.16
N SER A 104 38.74 10.10 2.14
CA SER A 104 39.18 11.34 1.51
C SER A 104 38.08 11.99 0.68
N VAL A 105 38.11 13.33 0.60
CA VAL A 105 37.13 14.13 -0.14
C VAL A 105 37.10 13.74 -1.62
N GLU A 106 38.25 13.41 -2.21
CA GLU A 106 38.37 12.98 -3.60
C GLU A 106 37.61 11.67 -3.84
N SER A 107 37.73 10.70 -2.91
CA SER A 107 37.07 9.41 -3.03
C SER A 107 35.55 9.55 -2.86
N VAL A 108 35.10 10.37 -1.92
CA VAL A 108 33.69 10.70 -1.75
C VAL A 108 33.12 11.36 -3.00
N ARG A 109 33.86 12.32 -3.59
CA ARG A 109 33.46 12.99 -4.84
C ARG A 109 33.31 11.99 -5.98
N GLU A 110 34.26 11.05 -6.11
CA GLU A 110 34.20 10.00 -7.14
C GLU A 110 32.97 9.10 -6.95
N LYS A 111 32.67 8.69 -5.71
CA LYS A 111 31.46 7.90 -5.38
C LYS A 111 30.17 8.63 -5.71
N ILE A 112 30.08 9.94 -5.44
CA ILE A 112 28.90 10.75 -5.78
C ILE A 112 28.67 10.75 -7.29
N VAL A 113 29.72 10.98 -8.08
CA VAL A 113 29.63 11.03 -9.55
C VAL A 113 29.26 9.67 -10.14
N LYS A 114 29.84 8.57 -9.62
CA LYS A 114 29.59 7.22 -10.13
C LYS A 114 28.22 6.65 -9.77
N SER A 115 27.72 6.93 -8.57
CA SER A 115 26.51 6.27 -8.06
C SER A 115 25.20 6.89 -8.54
N GLY A 116 25.18 8.18 -8.87
CA GLY A 116 23.96 8.92 -9.26
C GLY A 116 22.89 9.02 -8.16
N ARG A 117 23.21 8.66 -6.91
CA ARG A 117 22.27 8.71 -5.78
C ARG A 117 22.22 10.11 -5.16
N SER A 118 21.06 10.47 -4.60
CA SER A 118 20.88 11.78 -3.96
C SER A 118 21.23 11.79 -2.47
N ARG A 119 21.21 10.63 -1.81
CA ARG A 119 21.40 10.45 -0.37
C ARG A 119 22.36 9.29 -0.12
N PHE A 120 23.24 9.50 0.85
CA PHE A 120 24.29 8.54 1.21
C PHE A 120 24.33 8.39 2.73
N PRO A 121 24.30 7.17 3.26
CA PRO A 121 24.64 6.92 4.65
C PRO A 121 26.09 7.30 4.92
N VAL A 122 26.32 7.96 6.05
CA VAL A 122 27.65 8.25 6.58
C VAL A 122 27.88 7.31 7.75
N VAL A 123 29.00 6.60 7.71
CA VAL A 123 29.32 5.53 8.66
C VAL A 123 30.73 5.69 9.21
N ARG A 124 31.05 4.95 10.27
CA ARG A 124 32.42 4.85 10.80
C ARG A 124 32.91 3.41 10.69
N GLY A 125 33.82 3.16 9.76
CA GLY A 125 34.44 1.87 9.52
C GLY A 125 33.55 0.85 8.80
N SER A 126 32.30 0.68 9.24
CA SER A 126 31.34 -0.29 8.68
C SER A 126 29.94 0.27 8.64
N LEU A 127 29.11 -0.24 7.73
CA LEU A 127 27.66 -0.05 7.68
C LEU A 127 26.91 -0.53 8.95
N ASP A 128 27.61 -1.09 9.95
CA ASP A 128 27.05 -1.40 11.28
C ASP A 128 27.01 -0.17 12.20
N ASP A 129 27.89 0.81 11.98
CA ASP A 129 27.94 2.07 12.73
C ASP A 129 27.57 3.25 11.82
N VAL A 130 26.26 3.38 11.54
CA VAL A 130 25.71 4.49 10.75
C VAL A 130 25.53 5.70 11.67
N ILE A 131 26.26 6.77 11.37
CA ILE A 131 26.24 8.01 12.15
C ILE A 131 25.17 8.98 11.62
N GLY A 132 24.90 8.96 10.31
CA GLY A 132 23.93 9.86 9.70
C GLY A 132 23.69 9.63 8.22
N VAL A 133 23.03 10.59 7.58
CA VAL A 133 22.76 10.59 6.14
C VAL A 133 23.05 11.97 5.57
N VAL A 134 23.82 12.02 4.49
CA VAL A 134 24.16 13.26 3.77
C VAL A 134 23.52 13.30 2.39
N ARG A 135 23.15 14.49 1.94
CA ARG A 135 22.61 14.70 0.58
C ARG A 135 23.70 15.19 -0.35
N ALA A 136 23.83 14.60 -1.54
CA ALA A 136 24.80 15.05 -2.54
C ALA A 136 24.63 16.54 -2.89
N LYS A 137 23.40 17.03 -2.93
CA LYS A 137 23.12 18.45 -3.21
C LYS A 137 23.71 19.40 -2.16
N ASP A 138 23.77 18.98 -0.90
CA ASP A 138 24.29 19.81 0.20
C ASP A 138 25.81 19.85 0.14
N LEU A 139 26.44 18.71 -0.17
CA LEU A 139 27.89 18.63 -0.43
C LEU A 139 28.32 19.45 -1.65
N LEU A 140 27.51 19.43 -2.71
CA LEU A 140 27.73 20.28 -3.89
C LEU A 140 27.64 21.77 -3.53
N ALA A 141 26.63 22.16 -2.75
CA ALA A 141 26.47 23.56 -2.32
C ALA A 141 27.69 24.04 -1.51
N ARG A 142 28.17 23.24 -0.56
CA ARG A 142 29.38 23.53 0.23
C ARG A 142 30.63 23.65 -0.65
N ALA A 143 30.80 22.73 -1.60
CA ALA A 143 31.92 22.77 -2.54
C ALA A 143 31.90 24.04 -3.42
N LEU A 144 30.72 24.50 -3.84
CA LEU A 144 30.57 25.75 -4.61
C LEU A 144 30.80 27.00 -3.75
N ALA A 145 30.50 26.93 -2.45
CA ALA A 145 30.74 28.00 -1.48
C ALA A 145 32.20 28.08 -0.99
N ASN A 146 33.08 27.18 -1.45
CA ASN A 146 34.44 26.97 -0.90
C ASN A 146 34.43 26.69 0.62
N GLU A 147 33.35 26.10 1.13
CA GLU A 147 33.27 25.63 2.51
C GLU A 147 33.92 24.25 2.65
N PRO A 148 34.48 23.92 3.83
CA PRO A 148 35.07 22.61 4.06
C PRO A 148 34.04 21.50 3.84
N PHE A 149 34.51 20.42 3.22
CA PHE A 149 33.71 19.23 2.94
C PHE A 149 33.50 18.46 4.24
N ASP A 150 32.43 18.78 4.94
CA ASP A 150 32.09 18.18 6.22
C ASP A 150 30.96 17.15 6.05
N LEU A 151 31.24 15.93 6.49
CA LEU A 151 30.35 14.76 6.47
C LEU A 151 29.63 14.56 7.81
N THR A 152 29.95 15.38 8.81
CA THR A 152 29.35 15.37 10.15
C THR A 152 28.09 16.22 10.25
#